data_AF-A0A7C3SSB2-F1
#
_entry.id   AF-A0A7C3SSB2-F1
#
_cell.length_a   1.000
_cell.length_b   1.000
_cell.length_c   1.000
_cell.angle_alpha   90.00
_cell.angle_beta   90.00
_cell.angle_gamma   90.00
#
_symmetry.space_group_name_H-M   'P 1'
#
loop_
_entity.id
_entity.type
_entity.pdbx_description
1 polymer ?
#
loop_
_entity_poly.entity_id
_entity_poly.type
_entity_poly.pdbx_seq_one_letter_code
_entity_poly.pdbx_strand_id
1 'polypeptide(L)'
;MFNNRLDSILTVLVVVAIFAVAVPARAVVYVDKMAPRPGGVEDGLTWATAFDTIQEGIDLASALGGDEVWVAGGPNGGGYVYDELRTVPWGAPSNVDGSLILEDNVQLYGGFEGYHGI
;
A
#
# COMPACT_ATOMS: atom_id res chain seq x y z
N MET A 1 28.49 39.75 28.57
CA MET A 1 27.80 40.19 27.34
C MET A 1 27.88 39.13 26.22
N PHE A 2 27.99 37.83 26.53
CA PHE A 2 28.20 36.74 25.55
C PHE A 2 26.99 35.78 25.38
N ASN A 3 25.87 35.99 26.06
CA ASN A 3 24.78 35.01 26.13
C ASN A 3 23.82 35.03 24.90
N ASN A 4 23.53 36.20 24.34
CA ASN A 4 22.42 36.35 23.39
C ASN A 4 22.65 35.65 22.04
N ARG A 5 23.91 35.40 21.65
CA ARG A 5 24.24 34.74 20.39
C ARG A 5 24.13 33.21 20.47
N LEU A 6 24.41 32.63 21.64
CA LEU A 6 24.25 31.19 21.87
C LEU A 6 22.76 30.82 21.99
N ASP A 7 21.97 31.65 22.67
CA ASP A 7 20.51 31.46 22.83
C ASP A 7 19.77 31.54 21.48
N SER A 8 20.19 32.44 20.59
CA SER A 8 19.62 32.56 19.24
C SER A 8 19.96 31.37 18.33
N ILE A 9 21.19 30.85 18.41
CA ILE A 9 21.60 29.66 17.63
C ILE A 9 20.85 28.42 18.11
N LEU A 10 20.69 28.25 19.42
CA LEU A 10 19.93 27.15 19.99
C LEU A 10 18.46 27.21 19.56
N THR A 11 17.87 28.42 19.54
CA THR A 11 16.48 28.63 19.09
C THR A 11 16.32 28.30 17.60
N VAL A 12 17.25 28.73 16.75
CA VAL A 12 17.23 28.42 15.31
C VAL A 12 17.38 26.91 15.07
N LEU A 13 18.27 26.23 15.79
CA LEU A 13 18.46 24.78 15.67
C LEU A 13 17.21 23.99 16.13
N VAL A 14 16.54 24.42 17.20
CA VAL A 14 15.29 23.80 17.66
C VAL A 14 14.17 24.01 16.63
N VAL A 15 14.04 25.21 16.05
CA VAL A 15 13.03 25.48 15.02
C VAL A 15 13.28 24.65 13.75
N VAL A 16 14.53 24.54 13.30
CA VAL A 16 14.88 23.71 12.13
C VAL A 16 14.61 22.23 12.40
N ALA A 17 14.90 21.73 13.61
CA ALA A 17 14.61 20.36 14.00
C ALA A 17 13.10 20.04 14.02
N ILE A 18 12.25 21.02 14.38
CA ILE A 18 10.78 20.87 14.38
C ILE A 18 10.22 20.83 12.95
N PHE A 19 10.84 21.52 11.99
CA PHE A 19 10.42 21.49 10.58
C PHE A 19 10.96 20.29 9.79
N ALA A 20 11.96 19.57 10.30
CA ALA A 20 12.55 18.41 9.66
C ALA A 20 11.80 17.09 9.94
N VAL A 21 10.48 17.16 10.17
CA VAL A 21 9.65 15.93 10.25
C VAL A 21 9.58 15.35 8.85
N ALA A 22 10.29 14.25 8.62
CA ALA A 22 10.13 13.44 7.43
C ALA A 22 8.68 12.92 7.41
N VAL A 23 7.89 13.37 6.44
CA VAL A 23 6.62 12.71 6.13
C VAL A 23 6.99 11.32 5.63
N PRO A 24 6.52 10.22 6.27
CA PRO A 24 6.77 8.89 5.73
C PRO A 24 6.16 8.84 4.33
N ALA A 25 6.94 8.40 3.34
CA ALA A 25 6.36 8.04 2.04
C ALA A 25 5.33 6.92 2.30
N ARG A 26 4.10 7.08 1.80
CA ARG A 26 3.12 5.98 1.80
C ARG A 26 3.67 4.82 1.01
N ALA A 27 3.63 3.62 1.57
CA ALA A 27 4.09 2.44 0.88
C ALA A 27 3.05 2.08 -0.19
N VAL A 28 3.52 1.45 -1.27
CA VAL A 28 2.64 0.89 -2.29
C VAL A 28 2.67 -0.62 -2.13
N VAL A 29 1.48 -1.21 -2.04
CA VAL A 29 1.28 -2.66 -2.06
C VAL A 29 0.86 -3.07 -3.47
N TYR A 30 1.55 -4.06 -4.02
CA TYR A 30 1.34 -4.54 -5.39
C TYR A 30 0.51 -5.82 -5.39
N VAL A 31 -0.46 -5.88 -6.31
CA VAL A 31 -1.30 -7.04 -6.55
C VAL A 31 -1.21 -7.41 -8.02
N ASP A 32 -0.76 -8.61 -8.32
CA ASP A 32 -0.67 -9.16 -9.66
C ASP A 32 -0.91 -10.68 -9.64
N LYS A 33 -2.01 -11.08 -10.27
CA LYS A 33 -2.43 -12.48 -10.36
C LYS A 33 -1.41 -13.38 -11.05
N MET A 34 -0.54 -12.80 -11.88
CA MET A 34 0.47 -13.49 -12.66
C MET A 34 1.90 -13.20 -12.17
N ALA A 35 2.06 -12.64 -10.97
CA ALA A 35 3.37 -12.40 -10.38
C ALA A 35 4.22 -13.69 -10.32
N PRO A 36 5.51 -13.63 -10.67
CA PRO A 36 6.37 -14.80 -10.76
C PRO A 36 6.76 -15.39 -9.40
N ARG A 37 6.68 -14.60 -8.31
CA ARG A 37 6.96 -15.02 -6.92
C ARG A 37 8.26 -15.81 -6.79
N PRO A 38 9.43 -15.22 -7.13
CA PRO A 38 10.69 -15.92 -7.09
C PRO A 38 10.98 -16.46 -5.67
N GLY A 39 11.34 -17.74 -5.57
CA GLY A 39 11.55 -18.39 -4.28
C GLY A 39 10.28 -18.60 -3.45
N GLY A 40 9.10 -18.40 -4.03
CA GLY A 40 7.81 -18.51 -3.33
C GLY A 40 7.50 -17.34 -2.42
N VAL A 41 8.18 -16.20 -2.60
CA VAL A 41 7.93 -14.98 -1.81
C VAL A 41 6.78 -14.20 -2.42
N GLU A 42 5.79 -13.89 -1.58
CA GLU A 42 4.59 -13.14 -1.88
C GLU A 42 4.35 -12.17 -0.72
N ASP A 43 4.88 -10.96 -0.88
CA ASP A 43 4.92 -9.94 0.17
C ASP A 43 4.26 -8.61 -0.24
N GLY A 44 3.86 -8.47 -1.51
CA GLY A 44 3.21 -7.27 -2.02
C GLY A 44 4.15 -6.07 -2.14
N LEU A 45 5.46 -6.19 -1.94
CA LEU A 45 6.38 -5.04 -1.90
C LEU A 45 6.94 -4.66 -3.27
N THR A 46 6.82 -5.56 -4.26
CA THR A 46 7.23 -5.33 -5.65
C THR A 46 6.28 -6.04 -6.60
N TRP A 47 6.26 -5.68 -7.89
CA TRP A 47 5.52 -6.46 -8.90
C TRP A 47 5.96 -7.94 -8.97
N ALA A 48 7.24 -8.25 -8.71
CA ALA A 48 7.75 -9.62 -8.77
C ALA A 48 7.25 -10.51 -7.63
N THR A 49 6.97 -9.89 -6.48
CA THR A 49 6.52 -10.53 -5.23
C THR A 49 5.10 -10.08 -4.84
N ALA A 50 4.34 -9.57 -5.81
CA ALA A 50 2.99 -9.07 -5.61
C ALA A 50 2.04 -10.18 -5.15
N PHE A 51 1.00 -9.81 -4.39
CA PHE A 51 -0.07 -10.73 -4.03
C PHE A 51 -0.88 -11.13 -5.26
N ASP A 52 -1.37 -12.37 -5.30
CA ASP A 52 -2.27 -12.82 -6.37
C ASP A 52 -3.75 -12.49 -6.13
N THR A 53 -4.11 -12.10 -4.89
CA THR A 53 -5.46 -11.63 -4.54
C THR A 53 -5.51 -10.15 -4.17
N ILE A 54 -6.64 -9.49 -4.46
CA ILE A 54 -6.83 -8.08 -4.10
C ILE A 54 -6.99 -7.91 -2.58
N GLN A 55 -7.67 -8.85 -1.91
CA GLN A 55 -7.94 -8.72 -0.48
C GLN A 55 -6.64 -8.76 0.35
N GLU A 56 -5.67 -9.61 0.01
CA GLU A 56 -4.37 -9.63 0.71
C GLU A 56 -3.62 -8.30 0.58
N GLY A 57 -3.69 -7.66 -0.60
CA GLY A 57 -3.11 -6.34 -0.81
C GLY A 57 -3.75 -5.26 0.05
N ILE A 58 -5.09 -5.28 0.16
CA ILE A 58 -5.85 -4.37 1.04
C ILE A 58 -5.51 -4.61 2.51
N ASP A 59 -5.47 -5.88 2.93
CA ASP A 59 -5.21 -6.27 4.32
C ASP A 59 -3.80 -5.82 4.75
N LEU A 60 -2.79 -5.99 3.89
CA LEU A 60 -1.44 -5.48 4.17
C LEU A 60 -1.41 -3.95 4.23
N ALA A 61 -2.02 -3.25 3.26
CA ALA A 61 -2.06 -1.79 3.25
C ALA A 61 -2.74 -1.22 4.51
N SER A 62 -3.80 -1.89 4.98
CA SER A 62 -4.46 -1.56 6.26
C SER A 62 -3.53 -1.80 7.45
N ALA A 63 -2.83 -2.93 7.49
CA ALA A 63 -1.88 -3.27 8.55
C ALA A 63 -0.69 -2.28 8.64
N LEU A 64 -0.34 -1.62 7.54
CA LEU A 64 0.68 -0.57 7.47
C LEU A 64 0.16 0.82 7.89
N GLY A 65 -1.13 0.95 8.21
CA GLY A 65 -1.75 2.20 8.69
C GLY A 65 -2.45 3.01 7.59
N GLY A 66 -2.71 2.41 6.43
CA GLY A 66 -3.39 3.03 5.30
C GLY A 66 -2.43 3.46 4.20
N ASP A 67 -2.44 2.70 3.10
CA ASP A 67 -1.53 2.80 1.96
C ASP A 67 -2.25 2.63 0.62
N GLU A 68 -1.50 2.76 -0.47
CA GLU A 68 -2.01 2.52 -1.82
C GLU A 68 -1.84 1.05 -2.22
N VAL A 69 -2.86 0.50 -2.87
CA VAL A 69 -2.85 -0.83 -3.48
C VAL A 69 -2.94 -0.66 -5.00
N TRP A 70 -1.94 -1.15 -5.71
CA TRP A 70 -1.84 -1.07 -7.17
C TRP A 70 -2.05 -2.44 -7.80
N VAL A 71 -3.14 -2.59 -8.57
CA VAL A 71 -3.58 -3.87 -9.14
C VAL A 71 -3.25 -3.96 -10.63
N ALA A 72 -2.58 -5.04 -11.04
CA ALA A 72 -2.28 -5.32 -12.43
C ALA A 72 -3.55 -5.57 -13.26
N GLY A 73 -3.65 -4.91 -14.41
CA GLY A 73 -4.69 -5.13 -15.42
C GLY A 73 -4.29 -6.18 -16.46
N GLY A 74 -3.05 -6.65 -16.46
CA GLY A 74 -2.56 -7.63 -17.43
C GLY A 74 -2.36 -7.07 -18.85
N PRO A 75 -1.69 -7.83 -19.73
CA PRO A 75 -0.99 -7.27 -20.89
C PRO A 75 -1.87 -6.89 -22.11
N ASN A 76 -3.21 -7.04 -22.07
CA ASN A 76 -4.03 -6.96 -23.30
C ASN A 76 -5.42 -6.34 -23.14
N GLY A 77 -5.59 -5.28 -22.34
CA GLY A 77 -6.83 -4.47 -22.27
C GLY A 77 -8.09 -5.18 -21.76
N GLY A 78 -8.11 -6.52 -21.75
CA GLY A 78 -9.17 -7.37 -21.23
C GLY A 78 -9.10 -7.58 -19.72
N GLY A 79 -8.06 -7.12 -19.03
CA GLY A 79 -7.95 -7.29 -17.59
C GLY A 79 -7.44 -8.67 -17.18
N TYR A 80 -6.79 -8.78 -16.03
CA TYR A 80 -6.92 -9.98 -15.21
C TYR A 80 -8.28 -9.95 -14.51
N VAL A 81 -8.95 -11.11 -14.42
CA VAL A 81 -10.15 -11.27 -13.61
C VAL A 81 -9.72 -11.68 -12.21
N TYR A 82 -10.06 -10.87 -11.22
CA TYR A 82 -9.84 -11.14 -9.79
C TYR A 82 -11.12 -11.73 -9.18
N ASP A 83 -11.23 -13.05 -9.31
CA ASP A 83 -12.32 -13.91 -8.87
C ASP A 83 -11.94 -14.79 -7.66
N GLU A 84 -11.00 -14.33 -6.83
CA GLU A 84 -10.69 -14.98 -5.57
C GLU A 84 -11.94 -15.19 -4.70
N LEU A 85 -11.97 -16.30 -3.95
CA LEU A 85 -13.07 -16.57 -3.03
C LEU A 85 -13.04 -15.56 -1.89
N ARG A 86 -14.08 -14.72 -1.79
CA ARG A 86 -14.19 -13.70 -0.73
C ARG A 86 -15.11 -14.19 0.39
N THR A 87 -14.51 -14.62 1.49
CA THR A 87 -15.21 -15.23 2.63
C THR A 87 -15.44 -14.27 3.79
N VAL A 88 -14.96 -13.03 3.70
CA VAL A 88 -15.13 -12.04 4.76
C VAL A 88 -16.58 -11.52 4.73
N PRO A 89 -17.38 -11.77 5.78
CA PRO A 89 -18.75 -11.29 5.86
C PRO A 89 -18.78 -9.78 6.09
N TRP A 90 -19.62 -9.06 5.34
CA TRP A 90 -19.78 -7.61 5.52
C TRP A 90 -21.25 -7.16 5.54
N GLY A 91 -21.50 -6.06 6.25
CA GLY A 91 -22.82 -5.44 6.42
C GLY A 91 -23.58 -5.97 7.64
N ALA A 92 -24.59 -5.22 8.07
CA ALA A 92 -25.57 -5.58 9.10
C ALA A 92 -26.95 -5.06 8.67
N PRO A 93 -28.09 -5.68 9.06
CA PRO A 93 -28.26 -6.79 10.02
C PRO A 93 -28.08 -8.20 9.43
N SER A 94 -27.83 -8.31 8.12
CA SER A 94 -27.47 -9.57 7.47
C SER A 94 -26.11 -9.38 6.81
N ASN A 95 -25.15 -10.21 7.22
CA ASN A 95 -23.83 -10.19 6.61
C ASN A 95 -23.89 -10.96 5.29
N VAL A 96 -23.16 -10.47 4.28
CA VAL A 96 -23.00 -11.15 2.99
C VAL A 96 -21.53 -11.40 2.70
N ASP A 97 -21.22 -12.58 2.18
CA ASP A 97 -19.90 -12.94 1.66
C ASP A 97 -19.82 -12.59 0.16
N GLY A 98 -18.63 -12.66 -0.43
CA GLY A 98 -18.40 -12.37 -1.86
C GLY A 98 -18.01 -10.92 -2.16
N SER A 99 -18.07 -10.04 -1.18
CA SER A 99 -17.68 -8.63 -1.32
C SER A 99 -16.17 -8.46 -1.21
N LEU A 100 -15.61 -7.52 -1.97
CA LEU A 100 -14.26 -7.00 -1.70
C LEU A 100 -14.39 -5.96 -0.60
N ILE A 101 -13.68 -6.15 0.51
CA ILE A 101 -13.78 -5.28 1.68
C ILE A 101 -12.67 -4.26 1.61
N LEU A 102 -13.03 -3.00 1.36
CA LEU A 102 -12.07 -1.91 1.37
C LEU A 102 -11.90 -1.39 2.79
N GLU A 103 -10.68 -1.49 3.30
CA GLU A 103 -10.31 -1.08 4.66
C GLU A 103 -10.13 0.44 4.78
N ASP A 104 -10.26 0.93 6.02
CA ASP A 104 -10.10 2.35 6.32
C ASP A 104 -8.73 2.87 5.86
N ASN A 105 -8.74 4.02 5.20
CA ASN A 105 -7.54 4.69 4.68
C ASN A 105 -6.72 3.90 3.65
N VAL A 106 -7.27 2.84 3.05
CA VAL A 106 -6.66 2.17 1.89
C VAL A 106 -7.17 2.78 0.59
N GLN A 107 -6.27 3.03 -0.36
CA GLN A 107 -6.63 3.47 -1.72
C GLN A 107 -6.39 2.33 -2.69
N LEU A 108 -7.40 1.97 -3.49
CA LEU A 108 -7.29 0.90 -4.48
C LEU A 108 -7.30 1.46 -5.90
N TYR A 109 -6.24 1.17 -6.65
CA TYR A 109 -6.06 1.56 -8.04
C TYR A 109 -5.81 0.32 -8.91
N GLY A 110 -6.27 0.34 -10.17
CA GLY A 110 -6.12 -0.81 -11.06
C GLY A 110 -5.87 -0.44 -12.51
N GLY A 111 -5.49 -1.44 -13.31
CA GLY A 111 -5.17 -1.27 -14.73
C GLY A 111 -3.70 -1.02 -15.02
N PHE A 112 -2.82 -1.24 -14.04
CA PHE A 112 -1.38 -1.16 -14.25
C PHE A 112 -0.88 -2.33 -15.11
N GLU A 113 0.26 -2.17 -15.76
CA GLU A 113 0.87 -3.24 -16.58
C GLU A 113 1.16 -4.50 -15.75
N GLY A 114 1.47 -4.34 -14.45
CA GLY A 114 1.86 -5.45 -13.58
C GLY A 114 3.33 -5.83 -13.77
N TYR A 115 3.66 -7.07 -13.44
CA TYR A 115 4.98 -7.65 -13.72
C TYR A 115 5.16 -7.88 -15.23
N HIS A 116 6.30 -7.43 -15.76
CA HIS A 116 6.56 -7.40 -17.19
C HIS A 116 7.85 -8.15 -17.58
N GLY A 117 8.39 -8.94 -16.66
CA GLY A 117 9.68 -9.62 -16.88
C GLY A 117 10.83 -8.63 -17.06
N ILE A 118 12.05 -9.16 -17.13
CA ILE A 118 13.21 -8.47 -17.70
C ILE A 118 13.54 -9.12 -19.04
#